data_AF-A0A9C7G7C1-F1
#
_entry.id   AF-A0A9C7G7C1-F1
#
_cell.length_a   1.000
_cell.length_b   1.000
_cell.length_c   1.000
_cell.angle_alpha   90.00
_cell.angle_beta   90.00
_cell.angle_gamma   90.00
#
_symmetry.space_group_name_H-M   'P 1'
#
loop_
_entity.id
_entity.type
_entity.pdbx_description
1 polymer ?
#
loop_
_entity_poly.entity_id
_entity_poly.type
_entity_poly.pdbx_seq_one_letter_code
_entity_poly.pdbx_strand_id
1 'polypeptide(L)'
;MILDFLDSSLDGHSWEKLSVSCYSMRYQSEHFQEVPAQHKGDGGIEGFTRSGVVIQCYCPEDSNYSNDDLYSHQRTKVTNDIEKFIDAKNAEVLKSMGLPCIKEWHFVVPEYKDKRIIQHIAKKTKLVRETRERNKEFYDYISEDFVIIIKTAEDFRLELTRILRTNLTDTKLSFAILQDRYLDWSGCSTEKVENVRRKLIAINPDFCTDSESLNTLLDIYMSAYISGIELMERLGEGFPDIRKDILDLANQYKRHVSSRTLMNRDKSLNAKIFDEISDDFEIKLRKEFKHISTASIMSLKMDLVAGWLADCSMEFKGEIVNG
;
A
#
# COMPACT_ATOMS: atom_id res chain seq x y z
N MET A 1 -3.33 4.50 6.46
CA MET A 1 -2.19 3.67 6.91
C MET A 1 -1.50 3.05 5.72
N ILE A 2 -0.21 2.69 5.79
CA ILE A 2 0.50 2.17 4.60
C ILE A 2 -0.10 0.87 4.05
N LEU A 3 -0.69 0.05 4.92
CA LEU A 3 -1.37 -1.19 4.57
C LEU A 3 -2.54 -0.99 3.62
N ASP A 4 -3.23 0.15 3.72
CA ASP A 4 -4.38 0.48 2.87
C ASP A 4 -4.02 0.52 1.39
N PHE A 5 -2.73 0.66 1.09
CA PHE A 5 -2.20 0.73 -0.26
C PHE A 5 -1.43 -0.51 -0.68
N LEU A 6 -1.13 -1.43 0.23
CA LEU A 6 -0.55 -2.71 -0.13
C LEU A 6 -1.69 -3.60 -0.65
N ASP A 7 -1.48 -4.20 -1.82
CA ASP A 7 -2.49 -4.94 -2.58
C ASP A 7 -3.32 -5.92 -1.71
N SER A 8 -4.61 -6.08 -2.02
CA SER A 8 -5.45 -7.10 -1.38
C SER A 8 -5.03 -8.53 -1.75
N SER A 9 -4.17 -8.70 -2.75
CA SER A 9 -3.51 -9.97 -3.08
C SER A 9 -2.27 -10.27 -2.24
N LEU A 10 -1.98 -9.48 -1.19
CA LEU A 10 -0.87 -9.71 -0.27
C LEU A 10 -1.12 -11.01 0.52
N ASP A 11 -0.53 -12.10 0.05
CA ASP A 11 -0.56 -13.41 0.68
C ASP A 11 0.67 -13.64 1.57
N GLY A 12 0.74 -14.82 2.21
CA GLY A 12 1.86 -15.20 3.07
C GLY A 12 3.22 -15.11 2.37
N HIS A 13 3.30 -15.54 1.11
CA HIS A 13 4.56 -15.60 0.37
C HIS A 13 5.04 -14.21 -0.07
N SER A 14 4.15 -13.40 -0.63
CA SER A 14 4.46 -12.02 -1.02
C SER A 14 4.80 -11.15 0.20
N TRP A 15 4.12 -11.34 1.34
CA TRP A 15 4.47 -10.68 2.59
C TRP A 15 5.85 -11.08 3.13
N GLU A 16 6.19 -12.36 3.09
CA GLU A 16 7.51 -12.87 3.49
C GLU A 16 8.61 -12.26 2.63
N LYS A 17 8.48 -12.30 1.30
CA LYS A 17 9.43 -11.70 0.35
C LYS A 17 9.62 -10.19 0.59
N LEU A 18 8.53 -9.48 0.85
CA LEU A 18 8.54 -8.06 1.16
C LEU A 18 9.23 -7.78 2.50
N SER A 19 8.95 -8.59 3.52
CA SER A 19 9.57 -8.50 4.85
C SER A 19 11.07 -8.77 4.78
N VAL A 20 11.49 -9.85 4.12
CA VAL A 20 12.91 -10.19 3.88
C VAL A 20 13.64 -9.04 3.18
N SER A 21 13.01 -8.40 2.20
CA SER A 21 13.58 -7.23 1.51
C SER A 21 13.73 -6.04 2.47
N CYS A 22 12.74 -5.78 3.33
CA CYS A 22 12.80 -4.73 4.34
C CYS A 22 13.94 -4.97 5.35
N TYR A 23 14.07 -6.20 5.84
CA TYR A 23 15.15 -6.56 6.77
C TYR A 23 16.53 -6.48 6.12
N SER A 24 16.66 -6.91 4.86
CA SER A 24 17.90 -6.80 4.10
C SER A 24 18.37 -5.35 3.98
N MET A 25 17.43 -4.41 3.78
CA MET A 25 17.75 -2.97 3.76
C MET A 25 18.07 -2.41 5.14
N ARG A 26 17.25 -2.72 6.15
CA ARG A 26 17.39 -2.17 7.50
C ARG A 26 18.65 -2.63 8.20
N TYR A 27 18.96 -3.91 8.08
CA TYR A 27 20.03 -4.59 8.80
C TYR A 27 21.23 -4.88 7.89
N GLN A 28 21.44 -4.07 6.84
CA GLN A 28 22.56 -4.23 5.92
C GLN A 28 23.92 -4.21 6.64
N SER A 29 24.09 -3.31 7.62
CA SER A 29 25.29 -3.21 8.46
C SER A 29 25.43 -4.36 9.47
N GLU A 30 24.36 -5.10 9.72
CA GLU A 30 24.31 -6.22 10.66
C GLU A 30 24.26 -7.56 9.91
N HIS A 31 24.50 -7.55 8.60
CA HIS A 31 24.60 -8.70 7.72
C HIS A 31 23.39 -9.64 7.84
N PHE A 32 22.19 -9.11 7.59
CA PHE A 32 20.99 -9.93 7.48
C PHE A 32 21.15 -11.01 6.41
N GLN A 33 20.78 -12.23 6.75
CA GLN A 33 20.87 -13.44 5.94
C GLN A 33 19.50 -14.11 5.91
N GLU A 34 18.92 -14.20 4.72
CA GLU A 34 17.73 -15.03 4.46
C GLU A 34 18.07 -16.51 4.61
N VAL A 35 17.12 -17.29 5.13
CA VAL A 35 17.22 -18.75 5.27
C VAL A 35 16.34 -19.42 4.20
N PRO A 36 16.91 -20.02 3.15
CA PRO A 36 16.11 -20.66 2.12
C PRO A 36 15.45 -21.96 2.63
N ALA A 37 14.13 -22.09 2.49
CA ALA A 37 13.38 -23.27 2.94
C ALA A 37 13.59 -24.55 2.07
N GLN A 38 14.29 -24.45 0.93
CA GLN A 38 14.35 -25.50 -0.10
C GLN A 38 15.02 -26.81 0.36
N HIS A 39 15.90 -26.77 1.36
CA HIS A 39 16.61 -27.95 1.84
C HIS A 39 16.44 -28.13 3.35
N LYS A 40 15.56 -29.07 3.73
CA LYS A 40 15.20 -29.44 5.12
C LYS A 40 14.42 -28.37 5.91
N GLY A 41 13.75 -27.44 5.20
CA GLY A 41 12.97 -26.37 5.82
C GLY A 41 13.84 -25.21 6.31
N ASP A 42 13.19 -24.21 6.91
CA ASP A 42 13.78 -22.96 7.38
C ASP A 42 14.17 -23.00 8.88
N GLY A 43 13.86 -24.10 9.57
CA GLY A 43 14.03 -24.20 11.02
C GLY A 43 13.05 -23.30 11.81
N GLY A 44 11.99 -22.80 11.17
CA GLY A 44 11.04 -21.88 11.76
C GLY A 44 11.50 -20.42 11.82
N ILE A 45 12.51 -20.02 11.04
CA ILE A 45 12.93 -18.63 10.87
C ILE A 45 13.18 -18.31 9.38
N GLU A 46 12.72 -17.15 8.92
CA GLU A 46 12.91 -16.73 7.51
C GLU A 46 14.26 -16.06 7.28
N GLY A 47 14.92 -15.62 8.36
CA GLY A 47 16.21 -14.94 8.28
C GLY A 47 16.76 -14.51 9.63
N PHE A 48 18.04 -14.14 9.64
CA PHE A 48 18.75 -13.71 10.84
C PHE A 48 19.83 -12.66 10.58
N THR A 49 20.20 -11.87 11.60
CA THR A 49 21.32 -10.92 11.57
C THR A 49 22.48 -11.42 12.41
N ARG A 50 23.70 -10.89 12.19
CA ARG A 50 24.88 -11.16 13.05
C ARG A 50 24.74 -10.61 14.47
N SER A 51 23.84 -9.66 14.69
CA SER A 51 23.56 -9.08 16.00
C SER A 51 22.63 -9.90 16.88
N GLY A 52 22.01 -10.96 16.33
CA GLY A 52 21.13 -11.87 17.06
C GLY A 52 19.64 -11.57 16.91
N VAL A 53 19.23 -10.94 15.80
CA VAL A 53 17.82 -10.81 15.43
C VAL A 53 17.45 -11.96 14.50
N VAL A 54 16.36 -12.65 14.76
CA VAL A 54 15.74 -13.61 13.82
C VAL A 54 14.31 -13.19 13.52
N ILE A 55 13.79 -13.58 12.36
CA ILE A 55 12.45 -13.18 11.94
C ILE A 55 11.60 -14.39 11.55
N GLN A 56 10.31 -14.26 11.75
CA GLN A 56 9.30 -15.20 11.26
C GLN A 56 8.08 -14.41 10.82
N CYS A 57 7.64 -14.66 9.58
CA CYS A 57 6.62 -13.86 8.93
C CYS A 57 5.24 -14.52 9.05
N TYR A 58 4.19 -13.70 9.12
CA TYR A 58 2.82 -14.18 9.04
C TYR A 58 1.91 -13.14 8.42
N CYS A 59 1.29 -13.50 7.30
CA CYS A 59 0.19 -12.75 6.71
C CYS A 59 -1.12 -13.53 6.92
N PRO A 60 -2.19 -12.90 7.42
CA PRO A 60 -3.50 -13.55 7.48
C PRO A 60 -4.00 -13.89 6.07
N GLU A 61 -4.68 -15.02 5.94
CA GLU A 61 -5.24 -15.49 4.66
C GLU A 61 -6.42 -14.61 4.20
N ASP A 62 -7.12 -13.99 5.15
CA ASP A 62 -8.21 -13.04 4.90
C ASP A 62 -7.91 -11.71 5.59
N SER A 63 -7.93 -10.63 4.81
CA SER A 63 -7.75 -9.25 5.29
C SER A 63 -8.96 -8.72 6.06
N ASN A 64 -10.12 -9.38 5.94
CA ASN A 64 -11.38 -8.97 6.57
C ASN A 64 -11.69 -9.72 7.88
N TYR A 65 -10.72 -10.46 8.43
CA TYR A 65 -10.92 -11.13 9.70
C TYR A 65 -11.40 -10.17 10.79
N SER A 66 -12.32 -10.67 11.62
CA SER A 66 -12.69 -9.99 12.85
C SER A 66 -11.47 -9.84 13.75
N ASN A 67 -11.52 -8.88 14.69
CA ASN A 67 -10.43 -8.70 15.65
C ASN A 67 -10.14 -9.98 16.46
N ASP A 68 -11.17 -10.77 16.78
CA ASP A 68 -11.03 -12.03 17.50
C ASP A 68 -10.38 -13.12 16.63
N ASP A 69 -10.78 -13.24 15.37
CA ASP A 69 -10.22 -14.23 14.44
C ASP A 69 -8.75 -13.90 14.14
N LEU A 70 -8.45 -12.65 13.79
CA LEU A 70 -7.08 -12.19 13.55
C LEU A 70 -6.19 -12.50 14.76
N TYR A 71 -6.65 -12.19 15.97
CA TYR A 71 -5.93 -12.53 17.20
C TYR A 71 -5.73 -14.04 17.35
N SER A 72 -6.77 -14.85 17.12
CA SER A 72 -6.71 -16.31 17.24
C SER A 72 -5.65 -16.91 16.32
N HIS A 73 -5.63 -16.47 15.06
CA HIS A 73 -4.66 -16.93 14.08
C HIS A 73 -3.23 -16.49 14.42
N GLN A 74 -3.02 -15.21 14.75
CA GLN A 74 -1.70 -14.69 15.16
C GLN A 74 -1.18 -15.41 16.41
N ARG A 75 -2.03 -15.58 17.43
CA ARG A 75 -1.71 -16.32 18.65
C ARG A 75 -1.28 -17.76 18.34
N THR A 76 -1.99 -18.43 17.45
CA THR A 76 -1.72 -19.81 17.06
C THR A 76 -0.38 -19.91 16.34
N LYS A 77 -0.11 -19.02 15.38
CA LYS A 77 1.17 -18.96 14.68
C LYS A 77 2.35 -18.75 15.63
N VAL A 78 2.29 -17.73 16.51
CA VAL A 78 3.33 -17.50 17.54
C VAL A 78 3.49 -18.72 18.44
N THR A 79 2.41 -19.39 18.81
CA THR A 79 2.47 -20.60 19.64
C THR A 79 3.24 -21.72 18.96
N ASN A 80 2.84 -22.05 17.74
CA ASN A 80 3.40 -23.16 16.97
C ASN A 80 4.87 -22.91 16.63
N ASP A 81 5.21 -21.68 16.22
CA ASP A 81 6.58 -21.37 15.80
C ASP A 81 7.54 -21.28 17.00
N ILE A 82 7.10 -20.76 18.15
CA ILE A 82 7.92 -20.78 19.36
C ILE A 82 8.11 -22.21 19.88
N GLU A 83 7.11 -23.08 19.76
CA GLU A 83 7.25 -24.51 20.10
C GLU A 83 8.28 -25.20 19.19
N LYS A 84 8.30 -24.89 17.90
CA LYS A 84 9.37 -25.34 16.99
C LYS A 84 10.73 -24.75 17.36
N PHE A 85 10.79 -23.46 17.70
CA PHE A 85 12.03 -22.76 18.01
C PHE A 85 12.77 -23.36 19.23
N ILE A 86 12.01 -23.88 20.20
CA ILE A 86 12.55 -24.53 21.41
C ILE A 86 12.48 -26.07 21.35
N ASP A 87 12.07 -26.65 20.24
CA ASP A 87 12.09 -28.10 20.06
C ASP A 87 13.54 -28.60 19.95
N ALA A 88 13.85 -29.69 20.65
CA ALA A 88 15.22 -30.19 20.73
C ALA A 88 15.79 -30.63 19.37
N LYS A 89 14.96 -31.19 18.47
CA LYS A 89 15.42 -31.61 17.14
C LYS A 89 15.69 -30.39 16.27
N ASN A 90 14.84 -29.38 16.35
CA ASN A 90 15.00 -28.15 15.58
C ASN A 90 16.15 -27.28 16.12
N ALA A 91 16.38 -27.25 17.43
CA ALA A 91 17.52 -26.57 18.05
C ALA A 91 18.87 -27.04 17.47
N GLU A 92 19.03 -28.35 17.23
CA GLU A 92 20.23 -28.89 16.57
C GLU A 92 20.39 -28.38 15.13
N VAL A 93 19.28 -28.25 14.38
CA VAL A 93 19.29 -27.67 13.03
C VAL A 93 19.73 -26.21 13.09
N LEU A 94 19.13 -25.41 13.97
CA LEU A 94 19.47 -24.00 14.18
C LEU A 94 20.94 -23.81 14.58
N LYS A 95 21.47 -24.67 15.46
CA LYS A 95 22.90 -24.67 15.82
C LYS A 95 23.80 -25.00 14.63
N SER A 96 23.42 -25.98 13.82
CA SER A 96 24.20 -26.39 12.65
C SER A 96 24.31 -25.30 11.58
N MET A 97 23.37 -24.35 11.55
CA MET A 97 23.39 -23.18 10.67
C MET A 97 24.39 -22.09 11.10
N GLY A 98 24.99 -22.20 12.30
CA GLY A 98 25.94 -21.21 12.81
C GLY A 98 25.29 -19.88 13.17
N LEU A 99 24.05 -19.93 13.67
CA LEU A 99 23.34 -18.75 14.14
C LEU A 99 24.11 -18.07 15.28
N PRO A 100 24.19 -16.72 15.30
CA PRO A 100 24.68 -16.01 16.46
C PRO A 100 23.72 -16.20 17.64
N CYS A 101 24.18 -15.86 18.86
CA CYS A 101 23.31 -15.87 20.03
C CYS A 101 22.10 -14.94 19.78
N ILE A 102 20.91 -15.54 19.79
CA ILE A 102 19.64 -14.91 19.44
C ILE A 102 19.15 -14.09 20.64
N LYS A 103 18.99 -12.79 20.42
CA LYS A 103 18.50 -11.81 21.38
C LYS A 103 17.06 -11.43 21.10
N GLU A 104 16.70 -11.32 19.83
CA GLU A 104 15.38 -10.84 19.41
C GLU A 104 14.76 -11.81 18.40
N TRP A 105 13.51 -12.17 18.62
CA TRP A 105 12.70 -12.94 17.68
C TRP A 105 11.55 -12.06 17.23
N HIS A 106 11.57 -11.67 15.96
CA HIS A 106 10.58 -10.75 15.41
C HIS A 106 9.43 -11.52 14.77
N PHE A 107 8.23 -11.32 15.32
CA PHE A 107 6.98 -11.75 14.70
C PHE A 107 6.52 -10.66 13.73
N VAL A 108 6.72 -10.89 12.44
CA VAL A 108 6.49 -9.86 11.40
C VAL A 108 5.14 -10.07 10.74
N VAL A 109 4.19 -9.18 11.03
CA VAL A 109 2.80 -9.24 10.54
C VAL A 109 2.43 -7.95 9.81
N PRO A 110 1.41 -7.95 8.93
CA PRO A 110 0.92 -6.70 8.35
C PRO A 110 0.45 -5.72 9.44
N GLU A 111 -0.46 -6.17 10.30
CA GLU A 111 -1.03 -5.42 11.43
C GLU A 111 -1.44 -6.33 12.59
N TYR A 112 -1.72 -5.75 13.75
CA TYR A 112 -2.45 -6.40 14.83
C TYR A 112 -3.41 -5.39 15.47
N LYS A 113 -4.62 -5.86 15.84
CA LYS A 113 -5.69 -4.99 16.38
C LYS A 113 -6.02 -5.26 17.86
N ASP A 114 -5.46 -6.34 18.43
CA ASP A 114 -5.80 -6.78 19.77
C ASP A 114 -4.59 -6.88 20.70
N LYS A 115 -4.62 -6.15 21.82
CA LYS A 115 -3.56 -6.14 22.84
C LYS A 115 -3.26 -7.52 23.46
N ARG A 116 -4.17 -8.48 23.37
CA ARG A 116 -3.95 -9.85 23.85
C ARG A 116 -2.77 -10.52 23.14
N ILE A 117 -2.44 -10.13 21.90
CA ILE A 117 -1.24 -10.66 21.23
C ILE A 117 0.04 -10.26 21.96
N ILE A 118 0.12 -9.03 22.48
CA ILE A 118 1.26 -8.53 23.26
C ILE A 118 1.39 -9.34 24.56
N GLN A 119 0.27 -9.62 25.23
CA GLN A 119 0.25 -10.45 26.44
C GLN A 119 0.70 -11.88 26.15
N HIS A 120 0.29 -12.45 25.01
CA HIS A 120 0.69 -13.78 24.59
C HIS A 120 2.18 -13.86 24.25
N ILE A 121 2.70 -12.86 23.52
CA ILE A 121 4.12 -12.70 23.21
C ILE A 121 4.97 -12.60 24.49
N ALA A 122 4.52 -11.86 25.50
CA ALA A 122 5.21 -11.78 26.79
C ALA A 122 5.27 -13.15 27.50
N LYS A 123 4.16 -13.91 27.48
CA LYS A 123 4.12 -15.28 28.03
C LYS A 123 5.07 -16.21 27.29
N LYS A 124 5.09 -16.15 25.95
CA LYS A 124 5.97 -16.99 25.13
C LYS A 124 7.45 -16.60 25.27
N THR A 125 7.76 -15.32 25.47
CA THR A 125 9.11 -14.86 25.82
C THR A 125 9.58 -15.50 27.13
N LYS A 126 8.74 -15.49 28.16
CA LYS A 126 9.05 -16.14 29.45
C LYS A 126 9.26 -17.65 29.28
N LEU A 127 8.42 -18.32 28.51
CA LEU A 127 8.55 -19.75 28.21
C LEU A 127 9.92 -20.07 27.60
N VAL A 128 10.36 -19.31 26.60
CA VAL A 128 11.66 -19.53 25.95
C VAL A 128 12.81 -19.37 26.94
N ARG A 129 12.80 -18.31 27.75
CA ARG A 129 13.81 -18.09 28.81
C ARG A 129 13.82 -19.22 29.84
N GLU A 130 12.66 -19.67 30.31
CA GLU A 130 12.55 -20.79 31.25
C GLU A 130 13.09 -22.10 30.64
N THR A 131 12.82 -22.36 29.36
CA THR A 131 13.36 -23.54 28.64
C THR A 131 14.88 -23.48 28.55
N ARG A 132 15.44 -22.31 28.23
CA ARG A 132 16.90 -22.09 28.25
C ARG A 132 17.48 -22.38 29.64
N GLU A 133 16.89 -21.83 30.70
CA GLU A 133 17.42 -22.00 32.06
C GLU A 133 17.46 -23.46 32.52
N ARG A 134 16.54 -24.31 32.03
CA ARG A 134 16.53 -25.75 32.34
C ARG A 134 17.71 -26.49 31.72
N ASN A 135 18.27 -26.00 30.61
CA ASN A 135 19.41 -26.62 29.94
C ASN A 135 20.23 -25.57 29.17
N LYS A 136 21.02 -24.77 29.91
CA LYS A 136 21.79 -23.65 29.36
C LYS A 136 22.81 -24.06 28.30
N GLU A 137 23.46 -25.19 28.50
CA GLU A 137 24.44 -25.72 27.55
C GLU A 137 23.78 -26.13 26.24
N PHE A 138 22.58 -26.74 26.31
CA PHE A 138 21.85 -27.11 25.12
C PHE A 138 21.18 -25.93 24.40
N TYR A 139 20.73 -24.89 25.11
CA TYR A 139 20.09 -23.71 24.50
C TYR A 139 20.99 -22.46 24.50
N ASP A 140 22.30 -22.66 24.38
CA ASP A 140 23.33 -21.59 24.37
C ASP A 140 23.18 -20.56 23.23
N TYR A 141 22.51 -20.95 22.13
CA TYR A 141 22.12 -20.06 21.04
C TYR A 141 21.04 -19.04 21.43
N ILE A 142 20.42 -19.16 22.61
CA ILE A 142 19.39 -18.22 23.10
C ILE A 142 19.99 -17.33 24.19
N SER A 143 19.83 -16.02 24.05
CA SER A 143 20.30 -15.03 25.02
C SER A 143 19.50 -15.07 26.33
N GLU A 144 20.12 -14.66 27.44
CA GLU A 144 19.46 -14.46 28.73
C GLU A 144 18.37 -13.39 28.66
N ASP A 145 18.63 -12.35 27.86
CA ASP A 145 17.73 -11.23 27.65
C ASP A 145 16.77 -11.44 26.46
N PHE A 146 16.67 -12.67 25.93
CA PHE A 146 15.86 -13.01 24.76
C PHE A 146 14.46 -12.39 24.81
N VAL A 147 14.00 -11.77 23.73
CA VAL A 147 12.67 -11.15 23.65
C VAL A 147 11.99 -11.45 22.33
N ILE A 148 10.67 -11.68 22.38
CA ILE A 148 9.83 -11.73 21.18
C ILE A 148 9.23 -10.34 20.96
N ILE A 149 9.37 -9.81 19.75
CA ILE A 149 8.89 -8.47 19.37
C ILE A 149 7.93 -8.61 18.20
N ILE A 150 6.74 -8.02 18.29
CA ILE A 150 5.85 -7.89 17.14
C ILE A 150 6.29 -6.69 16.29
N LYS A 151 6.40 -6.89 14.98
CA LYS A 151 6.68 -5.85 14.00
C LYS A 151 5.56 -5.81 12.98
N THR A 152 5.14 -4.62 12.63
CA THR A 152 4.07 -4.34 11.67
C THR A 152 4.63 -3.77 10.37
N ALA A 153 3.80 -3.68 9.32
CA ALA A 153 4.19 -2.96 8.10
C ALA A 153 4.65 -1.52 8.41
N GLU A 154 3.96 -0.84 9.33
CA GLU A 154 4.26 0.55 9.69
C GLU A 154 5.69 0.73 10.22
N ASP A 155 6.20 -0.28 10.94
CA ASP A 155 7.58 -0.29 11.41
C ASP A 155 8.58 -0.25 10.25
N PHE A 156 8.21 -0.64 9.03
CA PHE A 156 9.06 -0.70 7.82
C PHE A 156 8.67 0.32 6.74
N ARG A 157 7.93 1.37 7.09
CA ARG A 157 7.44 2.36 6.11
C ARG A 157 8.53 2.92 5.18
N LEU A 158 9.72 3.19 5.70
CA LEU A 158 10.83 3.74 4.90
C LEU A 158 11.36 2.72 3.88
N GLU A 159 11.57 1.48 4.31
CA GLU A 159 12.03 0.38 3.46
C GLU A 159 10.97 0.03 2.42
N LEU A 160 9.71 -0.11 2.83
CA LEU A 160 8.58 -0.36 1.93
C LEU A 160 8.47 0.71 0.85
N THR A 161 8.55 1.99 1.22
CA THR A 161 8.54 3.10 0.25
C THR A 161 9.66 2.97 -0.77
N ARG A 162 10.88 2.62 -0.34
CA ARG A 162 12.04 2.47 -1.24
C ARG A 162 11.91 1.24 -2.14
N ILE A 163 11.51 0.10 -1.58
CA ILE A 163 11.35 -1.17 -2.31
C ILE A 163 10.32 -1.02 -3.42
N LEU A 164 9.15 -0.46 -3.09
CA LEU A 164 8.07 -0.25 -4.05
C LEU A 164 8.54 0.69 -5.17
N ARG A 165 9.12 1.84 -4.84
CA ARG A 165 9.58 2.82 -5.84
C ARG A 165 10.67 2.29 -6.78
N THR A 166 11.52 1.40 -6.29
CA THR A 166 12.62 0.81 -7.07
C THR A 166 12.19 -0.39 -7.93
N ASN A 167 10.92 -0.83 -7.83
CA ASN A 167 10.40 -2.04 -8.46
C ASN A 167 11.24 -3.29 -8.15
N LEU A 168 11.80 -3.38 -6.93
CA LEU A 168 12.52 -4.58 -6.46
C LEU A 168 11.58 -5.74 -6.12
N THR A 169 10.27 -5.48 -6.12
CA THR A 169 9.21 -6.46 -5.90
C THR A 169 8.14 -6.33 -6.97
N ASP A 170 7.44 -7.42 -7.25
CA ASP A 170 6.25 -7.42 -8.11
C ASP A 170 5.02 -6.80 -7.43
N THR A 171 5.07 -6.63 -6.10
CA THR A 171 4.06 -5.93 -5.30
C THR A 171 3.93 -4.48 -5.76
N LYS A 172 2.70 -4.05 -6.02
CA LYS A 172 2.37 -2.69 -6.43
C LYS A 172 1.42 -2.02 -5.44
N LEU A 173 1.43 -0.70 -5.43
CA LEU A 173 0.43 0.06 -4.71
C LEU A 173 -0.94 -0.06 -5.39
N SER A 174 -1.94 -0.36 -4.58
CA SER A 174 -3.35 -0.41 -4.99
C SER A 174 -4.14 0.71 -4.31
N PHE A 175 -4.97 1.41 -5.09
CA PHE A 175 -5.89 2.45 -4.65
C PHE A 175 -7.34 1.95 -4.63
N ALA A 176 -7.56 0.64 -4.77
CA ALA A 176 -8.88 0.03 -4.84
C ALA A 176 -9.76 0.33 -3.62
N ILE A 177 -9.15 0.57 -2.45
CA ILE A 177 -9.87 0.89 -1.19
C ILE A 177 -10.77 2.14 -1.26
N LEU A 178 -10.60 2.97 -2.30
CA LEU A 178 -11.39 4.17 -2.54
C LEU A 178 -12.41 4.02 -3.66
N GLN A 179 -12.35 2.95 -4.46
CA GLN A 179 -13.09 2.84 -5.73
C GLN A 179 -14.52 2.31 -5.60
N ASP A 180 -14.82 1.52 -4.57
CA ASP A 180 -16.11 0.82 -4.40
C ASP A 180 -17.13 1.57 -3.53
N ARG A 181 -16.88 2.85 -3.22
CA ARG A 181 -17.80 3.64 -2.39
C ARG A 181 -18.56 4.62 -3.26
N TYR A 182 -19.89 4.55 -3.20
CA TYR A 182 -20.72 5.68 -3.59
C TYR A 182 -20.32 6.86 -2.71
N LEU A 183 -19.72 7.88 -3.33
CA LEU A 183 -19.26 9.06 -2.62
C LEU A 183 -20.35 10.12 -2.70
N ASP A 184 -20.95 10.44 -1.56
CA ASP A 184 -21.87 11.55 -1.46
C ASP A 184 -21.11 12.86 -1.65
N TRP A 185 -21.26 13.45 -2.83
CA TRP A 185 -20.67 14.73 -3.19
C TRP A 185 -21.61 15.91 -2.92
N SER A 186 -22.74 15.72 -2.21
CA SER A 186 -23.67 16.80 -1.84
C SER A 186 -23.02 17.95 -1.07
N GLY A 187 -21.91 17.67 -0.36
CA GLY A 187 -21.09 18.68 0.31
C GLY A 187 -20.18 19.51 -0.60
N CYS A 188 -20.11 19.20 -1.91
CA CYS A 188 -19.34 20.00 -2.86
C CYS A 188 -19.94 21.39 -3.05
N SER A 189 -19.07 22.40 -3.23
CA SER A 189 -19.52 23.73 -3.61
C SER A 189 -20.25 23.68 -4.95
N THR A 190 -21.40 24.38 -5.04
CA THR A 190 -22.20 24.49 -6.26
C THR A 190 -21.37 24.97 -7.46
N GLU A 191 -20.40 25.85 -7.24
CA GLU A 191 -19.49 26.33 -8.30
C GLU A 191 -18.73 25.20 -9.00
N LYS A 192 -18.15 24.26 -8.25
CA LYS A 192 -17.40 23.12 -8.83
C LYS A 192 -18.30 22.19 -9.63
N VAL A 193 -19.50 21.91 -9.11
CA VAL A 193 -20.50 21.06 -9.77
C VAL A 193 -20.91 21.69 -11.10
N GLU A 194 -21.23 22.99 -11.10
CA GLU A 194 -21.61 23.72 -12.31
C GLU A 194 -20.45 23.84 -13.30
N ASN A 195 -19.21 23.99 -12.82
CA ASN A 195 -18.03 23.98 -13.68
C ASN A 195 -17.88 22.64 -14.43
N VAL A 196 -18.01 21.51 -13.73
CA VAL A 196 -17.94 20.19 -14.36
C VAL A 196 -19.10 20.02 -15.34
N ARG A 197 -20.35 20.27 -14.92
CA ARG A 197 -21.54 20.17 -15.78
C ARG A 197 -21.38 20.96 -17.07
N ARG A 198 -21.03 22.25 -16.96
CA ARG A 198 -20.84 23.14 -18.11
C ARG A 198 -19.78 22.62 -19.07
N LYS A 199 -18.68 22.06 -18.56
CA LYS A 199 -17.59 21.54 -19.39
C LYS A 199 -17.95 20.23 -20.06
N LEU A 200 -18.69 19.34 -19.39
CA LEU A 200 -19.21 18.12 -20.02
C LEU A 200 -20.11 18.45 -21.21
N ILE A 201 -21.02 19.43 -21.07
CA ILE A 201 -21.83 19.93 -22.18
C ILE A 201 -20.98 20.54 -23.30
N ALA A 202 -19.93 21.30 -22.95
CA ALA A 202 -19.04 21.88 -23.96
C ALA A 202 -18.21 20.81 -24.70
N ILE A 203 -17.87 19.70 -24.03
CA ILE A 203 -17.17 18.55 -24.61
C ILE A 203 -18.10 17.77 -25.54
N ASN A 204 -19.35 17.52 -25.12
CA ASN A 204 -20.37 16.84 -25.91
C ASN A 204 -21.70 17.62 -25.87
N PRO A 205 -22.01 18.42 -26.92
CA PRO A 205 -23.22 19.22 -26.99
C PRO A 205 -24.53 18.44 -26.93
N ASP A 206 -24.55 17.13 -27.26
CA ASP A 206 -25.76 16.30 -27.21
C ASP A 206 -26.36 16.21 -25.79
N PHE A 207 -25.52 16.44 -24.77
CA PHE A 207 -25.94 16.52 -23.36
C PHE A 207 -26.88 17.69 -23.04
N CYS A 208 -27.03 18.68 -23.93
CA CYS A 208 -28.08 19.69 -23.81
C CYS A 208 -29.49 19.06 -23.86
N THR A 209 -29.64 17.96 -24.59
CA THR A 209 -30.91 17.24 -24.76
C THR A 209 -30.94 15.89 -24.05
N ASP A 210 -29.78 15.32 -23.72
CA ASP A 210 -29.64 14.07 -22.97
C ASP A 210 -29.22 14.34 -21.51
N SER A 211 -30.19 14.75 -20.69
CA SER A 211 -29.95 15.06 -19.28
C SER A 211 -29.61 13.83 -18.43
N GLU A 212 -30.03 12.63 -18.83
CA GLU A 212 -29.81 11.40 -18.09
C GLU A 212 -28.34 10.95 -18.19
N SER A 213 -27.80 10.90 -19.41
CA SER A 213 -26.37 10.61 -19.62
C SER A 213 -25.48 11.70 -19.02
N LEU A 214 -25.88 12.98 -19.11
CA LEU A 214 -25.15 14.08 -18.49
C LEU A 214 -25.05 13.91 -16.97
N ASN A 215 -26.17 13.61 -16.30
CA ASN A 215 -26.17 13.45 -14.85
C ASN A 215 -25.35 12.23 -14.43
N THR A 216 -25.44 11.13 -15.16
CA THR A 216 -24.60 9.93 -14.92
C THR A 216 -23.11 10.27 -15.02
N LEU A 217 -22.70 11.00 -16.07
CA LEU A 217 -21.30 11.36 -16.26
C LEU A 217 -20.84 12.40 -15.21
N LEU A 218 -21.70 13.33 -14.85
CA LEU A 218 -21.46 14.28 -13.77
C LEU A 218 -21.21 13.55 -12.44
N ASP A 219 -22.03 12.56 -12.10
CA ASP A 219 -21.87 11.74 -10.89
C ASP A 219 -20.52 11.03 -10.89
N ILE A 220 -20.11 10.46 -12.02
CA ILE A 220 -18.80 9.79 -12.17
C ILE A 220 -17.66 10.77 -11.88
N TYR A 221 -17.65 11.95 -12.52
CA TYR A 221 -16.56 12.92 -12.33
C TYR A 221 -16.58 13.57 -10.94
N MET A 222 -17.75 13.85 -10.36
CA MET A 222 -17.82 14.41 -9.01
C MET A 222 -17.38 13.39 -7.96
N SER A 223 -17.73 12.12 -8.14
CA SER A 223 -17.25 11.03 -7.28
C SER A 223 -15.73 10.89 -7.40
N ALA A 224 -15.18 10.90 -8.62
CA ALA A 224 -13.73 10.85 -8.84
C ALA A 224 -13.00 12.06 -8.24
N TYR A 225 -13.59 13.25 -8.32
CA TYR A 225 -13.02 14.46 -7.70
C TYR A 225 -12.89 14.32 -6.18
N ILE A 226 -13.95 13.85 -5.50
CA ILE A 226 -13.91 13.61 -4.05
C ILE A 226 -12.94 12.47 -3.70
N SER A 227 -13.01 11.37 -4.44
CA SER A 227 -12.09 10.22 -4.29
C SER A 227 -10.63 10.66 -4.38
N GLY A 228 -10.32 11.52 -5.36
CA GLY A 228 -8.98 12.09 -5.54
C GLY A 228 -8.47 12.89 -4.35
N ILE A 229 -9.34 13.68 -3.70
CA ILE A 229 -8.98 14.43 -2.50
C ILE A 229 -8.64 13.46 -1.36
N GLU A 230 -9.53 12.49 -1.09
CA GLU A 230 -9.31 11.49 -0.04
C GLU A 230 -8.04 10.66 -0.31
N LEU A 231 -7.80 10.29 -1.58
CA LEU A 231 -6.59 9.59 -2.01
C LEU A 231 -5.33 10.39 -1.68
N MET A 232 -5.30 11.68 -2.03
CA MET A 232 -4.15 12.54 -1.76
C MET A 232 -3.92 12.76 -0.27
N GLU A 233 -4.96 12.78 0.57
CA GLU A 233 -4.83 12.86 2.03
C GLU A 233 -4.21 11.58 2.59
N ARG A 234 -4.77 10.41 2.25
CA ARG A 234 -4.26 9.11 2.71
C ARG A 234 -2.83 8.85 2.24
N LEU A 235 -2.50 9.21 1.00
CA LEU A 235 -1.12 9.11 0.50
C LEU A 235 -0.18 10.04 1.28
N GLY A 236 -0.68 11.16 1.79
CA GLY A 236 0.09 12.08 2.62
C GLY A 236 0.52 11.47 3.94
N GLU A 237 -0.32 10.63 4.52
CA GLU A 237 -0.04 9.90 5.75
C GLU A 237 0.90 8.71 5.52
N GLY A 238 0.61 7.89 4.50
CA GLY A 238 1.34 6.63 4.26
C GLY A 238 2.60 6.78 3.41
N PHE A 239 2.50 7.49 2.29
CA PHE A 239 3.54 7.57 1.26
C PHE A 239 3.76 9.03 0.79
N PRO A 240 4.23 9.93 1.67
CA PRO A 240 4.31 11.36 1.39
C PRO A 240 5.17 11.71 0.17
N ASP A 241 6.23 10.94 -0.08
CA ASP A 241 7.09 11.14 -1.26
C ASP A 241 6.37 10.77 -2.55
N ILE A 242 5.55 9.70 -2.54
CA ILE A 242 4.76 9.28 -3.70
C ILE A 242 3.65 10.30 -3.97
N ARG A 243 2.97 10.80 -2.93
CA ARG A 243 2.01 11.91 -3.03
C ARG A 243 2.66 13.12 -3.70
N LYS A 244 3.83 13.52 -3.21
CA LYS A 244 4.55 14.68 -3.73
C LYS A 244 4.84 14.52 -5.22
N ASP A 245 5.38 13.38 -5.63
CA ASP A 245 5.71 13.13 -7.04
C ASP A 245 4.45 13.15 -7.93
N ILE A 246 3.33 12.58 -7.47
CA ILE A 246 2.06 12.65 -8.19
C ILE A 246 1.59 14.10 -8.37
N LEU A 247 1.62 14.89 -7.29
CA LEU A 247 1.22 16.31 -7.33
C LEU A 247 2.16 17.12 -8.22
N ASP A 248 3.46 16.86 -8.20
CA ASP A 248 4.45 17.54 -9.03
C ASP A 248 4.20 17.26 -10.52
N LEU A 249 3.94 16.00 -10.90
CA LEU A 249 3.58 15.65 -12.28
C LEU A 249 2.24 16.27 -12.68
N ALA A 250 1.22 16.16 -11.83
CA ALA A 250 -0.11 16.70 -12.09
C ALA A 250 -0.08 18.22 -12.28
N ASN A 251 0.66 18.96 -11.44
CA ASN A 251 0.79 20.40 -11.53
C ASN A 251 1.60 20.86 -12.76
N GLN A 252 2.62 20.11 -13.16
CA GLN A 252 3.35 20.39 -14.40
C GLN A 252 2.44 20.17 -15.62
N TYR A 253 1.70 19.06 -15.63
CA TYR A 253 0.81 18.72 -16.72
C TYR A 253 -0.40 19.66 -16.81
N LYS A 254 -0.91 20.15 -15.68
CA LYS A 254 -1.98 21.15 -15.59
C LYS A 254 -1.74 22.36 -16.51
N ARG A 255 -0.51 22.86 -16.59
CA ARG A 255 -0.17 23.97 -17.50
C ARG A 255 -0.33 23.60 -18.98
N HIS A 256 0.03 22.37 -19.34
CA HIS A 256 -0.15 21.83 -20.67
C HIS A 256 -1.65 21.71 -21.03
N VAL A 257 -2.46 21.20 -20.09
CA VAL A 257 -3.93 21.13 -20.22
C VAL A 257 -4.52 22.52 -20.47
N SER A 258 -4.19 23.49 -19.63
CA SER A 258 -4.70 24.86 -19.79
C SER A 258 -4.29 25.46 -21.13
N SER A 259 -3.03 25.30 -21.54
CA SER A 259 -2.57 25.79 -22.84
C SER A 259 -3.33 25.16 -24.00
N ARG A 260 -3.47 23.83 -24.03
CA ARG A 260 -4.15 23.13 -25.14
C ARG A 260 -5.62 23.50 -25.25
N THR A 261 -6.30 23.56 -24.11
CA THR A 261 -7.74 23.84 -24.08
C THR A 261 -8.06 25.30 -24.40
N LEU A 262 -7.29 26.26 -23.87
CA LEU A 262 -7.49 27.69 -24.18
C LEU A 262 -7.16 28.07 -25.63
N MET A 263 -6.21 27.37 -26.24
CA MET A 263 -5.84 27.59 -27.64
C MET A 263 -6.86 27.01 -28.62
N ASN A 264 -7.78 26.14 -28.17
CA ASN A 264 -8.79 25.60 -29.06
C ASN A 264 -9.76 26.70 -29.52
N ARG A 265 -9.91 26.80 -30.85
CA ARG A 265 -10.84 27.71 -31.51
C ARG A 265 -12.01 26.98 -32.17
N ASP A 266 -11.88 25.67 -32.38
CA ASP A 266 -12.89 24.84 -33.03
C ASP A 266 -13.58 23.94 -32.00
N LYS A 267 -14.81 24.28 -31.65
CA LYS A 267 -15.58 23.56 -30.62
C LYS A 267 -15.85 22.11 -31.01
N SER A 268 -15.89 21.78 -32.30
CA SER A 268 -16.10 20.40 -32.77
C SER A 268 -14.95 19.47 -32.37
N LEU A 269 -13.79 20.02 -32.00
CA LEU A 269 -12.62 19.28 -31.54
C LEU A 269 -12.59 19.09 -30.02
N ASN A 270 -13.55 19.61 -29.25
CA ASN A 270 -13.49 19.56 -27.78
C ASN A 270 -13.37 18.13 -27.24
N ALA A 271 -14.22 17.20 -27.70
CA ALA A 271 -14.16 15.78 -27.32
C ALA A 271 -12.80 15.16 -27.64
N LYS A 272 -12.33 15.33 -28.89
CA LYS A 272 -11.03 14.82 -29.31
C LYS A 272 -9.88 15.36 -28.46
N ILE A 273 -9.88 16.65 -28.14
CA ILE A 273 -8.85 17.28 -27.30
C ILE A 273 -8.93 16.74 -25.86
N PHE A 274 -10.13 16.54 -25.33
CA PHE A 274 -10.32 15.95 -24.01
C PHE A 274 -9.72 14.53 -23.94
N ASP A 275 -10.03 13.68 -24.92
CA ASP A 275 -9.53 12.31 -25.00
C ASP A 275 -8.00 12.29 -25.15
N GLU A 276 -7.45 13.07 -26.10
CA GLU A 276 -6.00 13.15 -26.31
C GLU A 276 -5.23 13.63 -25.06
N ILE A 277 -5.79 14.58 -24.30
CA ILE A 277 -5.19 15.04 -23.05
C ILE A 277 -5.22 13.94 -21.99
N SER A 278 -6.35 13.23 -21.89
CA SER A 278 -6.55 12.17 -20.90
C SER A 278 -5.63 10.97 -21.19
N ASP A 279 -5.51 10.57 -22.45
CA ASP A 279 -4.67 9.45 -22.88
C ASP A 279 -3.17 9.75 -22.72
N ASP A 280 -2.71 10.93 -23.15
CA ASP A 280 -1.31 11.34 -22.96
C ASP A 280 -0.96 11.42 -21.46
N PHE A 281 -1.91 11.86 -20.62
CA PHE A 281 -1.70 11.89 -19.19
C PHE A 281 -1.60 10.48 -18.59
N GLU A 282 -2.46 9.55 -19.02
CA GLU A 282 -2.37 8.15 -18.58
C GLU A 282 -1.02 7.53 -18.93
N ILE A 283 -0.53 7.75 -20.15
CA ILE A 283 0.77 7.27 -20.60
C ILE A 283 1.89 7.81 -19.70
N LYS A 284 1.84 9.10 -19.35
CA LYS A 284 2.82 9.73 -18.46
C LYS A 284 2.75 9.16 -17.04
N LEU A 285 1.55 8.99 -16.49
CA LEU A 285 1.34 8.35 -15.19
C LEU A 285 1.92 6.93 -15.16
N ARG A 286 1.63 6.11 -16.17
CA ARG A 286 2.14 4.72 -16.27
C ARG A 286 3.65 4.66 -16.39
N LYS A 287 4.25 5.61 -17.12
CA LYS A 287 5.69 5.68 -17.33
C LYS A 287 6.43 6.05 -16.04
N GLU A 288 5.91 7.03 -15.30
CA GLU A 288 6.52 7.55 -14.07
C GLU A 288 6.29 6.61 -12.88
N PHE A 289 5.06 6.13 -12.70
CA PHE A 289 4.63 5.40 -11.51
C PHE A 289 4.45 3.89 -11.75
N LYS A 290 5.53 3.23 -12.17
CA LYS A 290 5.55 1.77 -12.44
C LYS A 290 5.16 0.89 -11.24
N HIS A 291 5.34 1.44 -10.05
CA HIS A 291 5.07 0.81 -8.76
C HIS A 291 3.61 0.94 -8.31
N ILE A 292 2.76 1.61 -9.08
CA ILE A 292 1.31 1.67 -8.86
C ILE A 292 0.63 0.70 -9.84
N SER A 293 -0.41 0.00 -9.38
CA SER A 293 -1.15 -0.95 -10.21
C SER A 293 -1.82 -0.27 -11.41
N THR A 294 -2.03 -1.02 -12.49
CA THR A 294 -2.67 -0.51 -13.71
C THR A 294 -4.06 0.07 -13.43
N ALA A 295 -4.88 -0.62 -12.64
CA ALA A 295 -6.23 -0.17 -12.29
C ALA A 295 -6.18 1.12 -11.46
N SER A 296 -5.24 1.20 -10.51
CA SER A 296 -5.04 2.38 -9.68
C SER A 296 -4.56 3.60 -10.47
N ILE A 297 -3.74 3.41 -11.51
CA ILE A 297 -3.37 4.48 -12.44
C ILE A 297 -4.58 4.98 -13.24
N MET A 298 -5.45 4.08 -13.70
CA MET A 298 -6.67 4.48 -14.42
C MET A 298 -7.58 5.35 -13.56
N SER A 299 -7.77 4.99 -12.30
CA SER A 299 -8.60 5.78 -11.39
C SER A 299 -7.90 7.06 -10.97
N LEU A 300 -6.60 7.03 -10.65
CA LEU A 300 -5.83 8.24 -10.36
C LEU A 300 -5.91 9.27 -11.51
N LYS A 301 -5.86 8.79 -12.76
CA LYS A 301 -6.10 9.65 -13.93
C LYS A 301 -7.48 10.31 -13.86
N MET A 302 -8.53 9.52 -13.65
CA MET A 302 -9.90 10.04 -13.56
C MET A 302 -10.04 11.07 -12.44
N ASP A 303 -9.49 10.79 -11.27
CA ASP A 303 -9.50 11.66 -10.10
C ASP A 303 -8.84 13.02 -10.38
N LEU A 304 -7.66 13.01 -11.01
CA LEU A 304 -6.92 14.23 -11.35
C LEU A 304 -7.56 15.02 -12.49
N VAL A 305 -8.09 14.35 -13.51
CA VAL A 305 -8.84 14.99 -14.61
C VAL A 305 -10.11 15.64 -14.08
N ALA A 306 -10.84 14.97 -13.18
CA ALA A 306 -11.99 15.52 -12.50
C ALA A 306 -11.62 16.80 -11.73
N GLY A 307 -10.47 16.80 -11.04
CA GLY A 307 -9.91 18.01 -10.42
C GLY A 307 -9.68 19.16 -11.41
N TRP A 308 -9.15 18.89 -12.61
CA TRP A 308 -8.96 19.94 -13.61
C TRP A 308 -10.27 20.50 -14.19
N LEU A 309 -11.30 19.66 -14.30
CA LEU A 309 -12.65 20.08 -14.68
C LEU A 309 -13.28 20.94 -13.58
N ALA A 310 -13.21 20.52 -12.32
CA ALA A 310 -13.77 21.24 -11.18
C ALA A 310 -13.05 22.57 -10.89
N ASP A 311 -11.71 22.58 -10.95
CA ASP A 311 -10.84 23.70 -10.57
C ASP A 311 -10.41 24.59 -11.75
N CYS A 312 -11.22 24.65 -12.81
CA CYS A 312 -11.05 25.60 -13.91
C CYS A 312 -9.71 25.59 -14.65
N SER A 313 -9.04 24.44 -14.67
CA SER A 313 -7.72 24.30 -15.30
C SER A 313 -7.78 23.65 -16.68
N MET A 314 -8.86 22.91 -16.93
CA MET A 314 -9.26 22.38 -18.24
C MET A 314 -10.51 23.15 -18.67
N GLU A 315 -10.44 23.93 -19.74
CA GLU A 315 -11.51 24.87 -20.11
C GLU A 315 -11.94 24.71 -21.57
N PHE A 316 -13.20 24.31 -21.77
CA PHE A 316 -13.78 24.14 -23.10
C PHE A 316 -14.84 25.22 -23.36
N LYS A 317 -14.72 25.91 -24.49
CA LYS A 317 -15.70 26.93 -24.90
C LYS A 317 -16.96 26.24 -25.43
N GLY A 318 -18.08 26.40 -24.73
CA GLY A 318 -19.41 25.95 -25.17
C GLY A 318 -20.13 26.98 -26.05
N GLU A 319 -21.34 26.64 -26.53
CA GLU A 319 -22.27 27.65 -27.05
C GLU A 319 -22.85 28.47 -25.88
N ILE A 320 -22.90 29.80 -26.05
CA ILE A 320 -23.67 30.64 -25.14
C ILE A 320 -25.12 30.40 -25.54
N VAL A 321 -25.85 29.61 -24.75
CA VAL A 321 -27.31 29.60 -24.83
C VAL A 321 -27.77 30.94 -24.27
N ASN A 322 -27.89 31.95 -25.13
CA ASN A 322 -28.71 33.10 -24.80
C ASN A 322 -30.14 32.58 -24.76
N GLY A 323 -30.78 32.72 -23.60
CA GLY A 323 -32.11 32.19 -23.31
C GLY A 323 -33.23 32.72 -24.18
#